data_AF-A0AA43FP03-F1
#
_entry.id   AF-A0AA43FP03-F1
#
_cell.length_a   1.000
_cell.length_b   1.000
_cell.length_c   1.000
_cell.angle_alpha   90.00
_cell.angle_beta   90.00
_cell.angle_gamma   90.00
#
_symmetry.space_group_name_H-M   'P 1'
#
loop_
_entity.id
_entity.type
_entity.pdbx_description
1 polymer ?
#
loop_
_entity_poly.entity_id
_entity_poly.type
_entity_poly.pdbx_seq_one_letter_code
_entity_poly.pdbx_strand_id
1 'polypeptide(L)'
;MKSGLGIFVTGSDTGVGKTMVAGGLAALLRKAGRDVGVMKPVETGVHPSPARGAVDDASFLMKMAGVKDPAELVRPVALKAPLSPYHAAAREGASVDIGAIMDAYAQLRSRHEVMIVEGAGGLMVPVTENVYMADLARMMGLPALIVVHPFLGCINQAISAATVAQAEGLDLFGIVFNAWKKGKYPAPDFP
;
A
#
# COMPACT_ATOMS: atom_id res chain seq x y z
N MET A 1 15.78 -14.30 15.29
CA MET A 1 15.14 -13.68 14.10
C MET A 1 15.19 -12.17 14.29
N LYS A 2 15.70 -11.39 13.32
CA LYS A 2 15.63 -9.92 13.42
C LYS A 2 14.15 -9.53 13.44
N SER A 3 13.68 -8.91 14.53
CA SER A 3 12.42 -8.17 14.55
C SER A 3 12.58 -6.99 13.60
N GLY A 4 12.17 -7.15 12.36
CA GLY A 4 12.33 -6.15 11.32
C GLY A 4 11.19 -5.18 11.37
N LEU A 5 11.54 -3.94 11.09
CA LEU A 5 10.65 -2.80 11.09
C LEU A 5 9.81 -2.85 9.80
N GLY A 6 8.56 -2.42 9.84
CA GLY A 6 7.80 -2.31 8.61
C GLY A 6 6.55 -1.47 8.78
N ILE A 7 5.92 -1.15 7.66
CA ILE A 7 4.72 -0.33 7.62
C ILE A 7 3.82 -0.73 6.45
N PHE A 8 2.52 -0.77 6.70
CA PHE A 8 1.50 -1.00 5.70
C PHE A 8 0.86 0.32 5.29
N VAL A 9 1.16 0.79 4.08
CA VAL A 9 0.63 2.04 3.53
C VAL A 9 -0.71 1.76 2.86
N THR A 10 -1.78 2.28 3.45
CA THR A 10 -3.16 2.19 2.94
C THR A 10 -3.70 3.59 2.65
N GLY A 11 -4.93 3.70 2.15
CA GLY A 11 -5.54 4.96 1.74
C GLY A 11 -6.95 5.13 2.32
N SER A 12 -7.43 6.36 2.39
CA SER A 12 -8.86 6.59 2.58
C SER A 12 -9.69 6.30 1.33
N ASP A 13 -9.03 6.29 0.16
CA ASP A 13 -9.63 6.02 -1.14
C ASP A 13 -8.56 5.53 -2.16
N THR A 14 -8.99 5.24 -3.38
CA THR A 14 -8.14 5.03 -4.54
C THR A 14 -7.62 6.37 -5.07
N GLY A 15 -6.38 6.42 -5.58
CA GLY A 15 -5.82 7.65 -6.16
C GLY A 15 -5.36 8.73 -5.17
N VAL A 16 -5.45 8.49 -3.85
CA VAL A 16 -4.96 9.43 -2.79
C VAL A 16 -3.43 9.61 -2.76
N GLY A 17 -2.70 8.82 -3.57
CA GLY A 17 -1.25 8.89 -3.72
C GLY A 17 -0.45 8.00 -2.77
N LYS A 18 -0.99 6.82 -2.41
CA LYS A 18 -0.28 5.79 -1.64
C LYS A 18 1.09 5.46 -2.23
N THR A 19 1.16 5.19 -3.53
CA THR A 19 2.40 4.87 -4.26
C THR A 19 3.49 5.92 -4.05
N MET A 20 3.11 7.19 -4.12
CA MET A 20 4.04 8.31 -3.92
C MET A 20 4.55 8.38 -2.48
N VAL A 21 3.66 8.19 -1.50
CA VAL A 21 4.04 8.18 -0.08
C VAL A 21 4.93 6.97 0.24
N ALA A 22 4.52 5.76 -0.17
CA ALA A 22 5.26 4.53 0.05
C ALA A 22 6.64 4.57 -0.62
N GLY A 23 6.72 4.95 -1.90
CA GLY A 23 8.00 5.11 -2.59
C GLY A 23 8.85 6.25 -2.01
N GLY A 24 8.24 7.36 -1.58
CA GLY A 24 8.95 8.43 -0.89
C GLY A 24 9.60 7.96 0.41
N LEU A 25 8.86 7.23 1.24
CA LEU A 25 9.39 6.60 2.46
C LEU A 25 10.53 5.63 2.14
N ALA A 26 10.37 4.80 1.10
CA ALA A 26 11.42 3.87 0.67
C ALA A 26 12.70 4.59 0.28
N ALA A 27 12.60 5.63 -0.54
CA ALA A 27 13.75 6.42 -0.98
C ALA A 27 14.41 7.18 0.17
N LEU A 28 13.63 7.71 1.13
CA LEU A 28 14.16 8.40 2.31
C LEU A 28 14.94 7.44 3.21
N LEU A 29 14.39 6.26 3.51
CA LEU A 29 15.05 5.25 4.34
C LEU A 29 16.30 4.69 3.64
N ARG A 30 16.23 4.43 2.33
CA ARG A 30 17.41 4.07 1.53
C ARG A 30 18.48 5.14 1.58
N LYS A 31 18.11 6.41 1.41
CA LYS A 31 19.05 7.54 1.50
C LYS A 31 19.69 7.65 2.88
N ALA A 32 18.97 7.24 3.93
CA ALA A 32 19.48 7.13 5.29
C ALA A 32 20.32 5.85 5.53
N GLY A 33 20.63 5.07 4.48
CA GLY A 33 21.49 3.89 4.57
C GLY A 33 20.79 2.62 5.07
N ARG A 34 19.45 2.59 5.10
CA ARG A 34 18.68 1.40 5.50
C ARG A 34 18.42 0.49 4.31
N ASP A 35 18.39 -0.80 4.59
CA ASP A 35 17.99 -1.82 3.65
C ASP A 35 16.46 -1.97 3.65
N VAL A 36 15.83 -1.61 2.53
CA VAL A 36 14.37 -1.45 2.43
C VAL A 36 13.83 -2.32 1.32
N GLY A 37 13.00 -3.30 1.69
CA GLY A 37 12.16 -4.05 0.78
C GLY A 37 10.82 -3.36 0.56
N VAL A 38 10.23 -3.58 -0.60
CA VAL A 38 8.91 -3.05 -0.96
C VAL A 38 8.01 -4.17 -1.46
N MET A 39 6.71 -4.01 -1.26
CA MET A 39 5.71 -4.93 -1.78
C MET A 39 4.42 -4.20 -2.15
N LYS A 40 3.83 -4.60 -3.26
CA LYS A 40 2.47 -4.28 -3.71
C LYS A 40 1.72 -5.61 -3.82
N PRO A 41 1.11 -6.12 -2.73
CA PRO A 41 0.62 -7.50 -2.65
C PRO A 41 -0.46 -7.79 -3.69
N VAL A 42 -1.29 -6.79 -4.00
CA VAL A 42 -2.22 -6.86 -5.13
C VAL A 42 -2.20 -5.55 -5.89
N GLU A 43 -2.07 -5.65 -7.21
CA GLU A 43 -2.20 -4.53 -8.13
C GLU A 43 -3.30 -4.82 -9.16
N THR A 44 -4.19 -3.86 -9.35
CA THR A 44 -5.37 -3.97 -10.23
C THR A 44 -5.31 -2.88 -11.28
N GLY A 45 -5.81 -3.14 -12.49
CA GLY A 45 -5.67 -2.21 -13.62
C GLY A 45 -4.33 -2.34 -14.35
N VAL A 46 -3.63 -3.47 -14.18
CA VAL A 46 -2.35 -3.74 -14.84
C VAL A 46 -2.61 -4.18 -16.28
N HIS A 47 -2.18 -3.37 -17.25
CA HIS A 47 -2.34 -3.67 -18.67
C HIS A 47 -1.04 -4.22 -19.28
N PRO A 48 -1.11 -5.24 -20.17
CA PRO A 48 0.07 -5.77 -20.87
C PRO A 48 0.76 -4.76 -21.79
N SER A 49 0.01 -3.75 -22.25
CA SER A 49 0.50 -2.65 -23.07
C SER A 49 0.13 -1.34 -22.39
N PRO A 50 0.86 -0.95 -21.32
CA PRO A 50 0.63 0.31 -20.65
C PRO A 50 0.82 1.47 -21.64
N ALA A 51 0.09 2.58 -21.42
CA ALA A 51 0.33 3.80 -22.19
C ALA A 51 1.82 4.16 -22.14
N ARG A 52 2.36 4.74 -23.22
CA ARG A 52 3.79 5.01 -23.33
C ARG A 52 4.28 5.84 -22.13
N GLY A 53 5.14 5.25 -21.29
CA GLY A 53 5.70 5.90 -20.10
C GLY A 53 4.92 5.69 -18.80
N ALA A 54 3.81 4.94 -18.81
CA ALA A 54 3.15 4.53 -17.58
C ALA A 54 4.01 3.47 -16.88
N VAL A 55 4.35 3.76 -15.62
CA VAL A 55 5.08 2.86 -14.72
C VAL A 55 4.06 2.34 -13.72
N ASP A 56 3.99 1.02 -13.57
CA ASP A 56 3.12 0.40 -12.58
C ASP A 56 3.62 0.67 -11.14
N ASP A 57 2.73 0.53 -10.16
CA ASP A 57 3.02 0.88 -8.76
C ASP A 57 4.23 0.08 -8.26
N ALA A 58 4.26 -1.23 -8.53
CA ALA A 58 5.35 -2.11 -8.11
C ALA A 58 6.71 -1.67 -8.66
N SER A 59 6.80 -1.36 -9.95
CA SER A 59 8.03 -0.89 -10.59
C SER A 59 8.49 0.46 -10.03
N PHE A 60 7.54 1.36 -9.73
CA PHE A 60 7.86 2.63 -9.08
C PHE A 60 8.44 2.39 -7.68
N LEU A 61 7.80 1.55 -6.86
CA LEU A 61 8.28 1.22 -5.52
C LEU A 61 9.70 0.63 -5.56
N MET A 62 9.95 -0.34 -6.44
CA MET A 62 11.27 -0.97 -6.59
C MET A 62 12.35 0.05 -6.96
N LYS A 63 12.05 0.96 -7.90
CA LYS A 63 12.97 2.04 -8.28
C LYS A 63 13.30 2.95 -7.09
N MET A 64 12.29 3.31 -6.30
CA MET A 64 12.46 4.18 -5.14
C MET A 64 13.24 3.50 -4.01
N ALA A 65 13.02 2.21 -3.78
CA ALA A 65 13.78 1.38 -2.85
C ALA A 65 15.16 0.98 -3.37
N GLY A 66 15.42 1.08 -4.68
CA GLY A 66 16.70 0.72 -5.30
C GLY A 66 16.98 -0.78 -5.30
N VAL A 67 15.93 -1.59 -5.20
CA VAL A 67 16.04 -3.04 -5.13
C VAL A 67 15.85 -3.68 -6.50
N LYS A 68 16.29 -4.94 -6.61
CA LYS A 68 16.13 -5.77 -7.81
C LYS A 68 15.49 -7.11 -7.45
N ASP A 69 14.62 -7.12 -6.45
CA ASP A 69 13.88 -8.31 -6.08
C ASP A 69 13.07 -8.86 -7.26
N PRO A 70 12.81 -10.17 -7.30
CA PRO A 70 11.92 -10.75 -8.29
C PRO A 70 10.56 -10.06 -8.26
N ALA A 71 10.08 -9.64 -9.44
CA ALA A 71 8.87 -8.84 -9.57
C ALA A 71 7.63 -9.57 -9.05
N GLU A 72 7.60 -10.89 -9.18
CA GLU A 72 6.56 -11.79 -8.65
C GLU A 72 6.52 -11.84 -7.12
N LEU A 73 7.59 -11.45 -6.42
CA LEU A 73 7.58 -11.33 -4.97
C LEU A 73 7.12 -9.94 -4.53
N VAL A 74 7.53 -8.91 -5.27
CA VAL A 74 7.08 -7.53 -5.02
C VAL A 74 5.59 -7.40 -5.34
N ARG A 75 5.13 -8.03 -6.41
CA ARG A 75 3.74 -8.06 -6.87
C ARG A 75 3.31 -9.49 -7.21
N PRO A 76 2.91 -10.27 -6.21
CA PRO A 76 2.45 -11.64 -6.43
C PRO A 76 1.11 -11.72 -7.16
N VAL A 77 0.28 -10.66 -7.09
CA VAL A 77 -1.03 -10.64 -7.76
C VAL A 77 -1.16 -9.39 -8.61
N ALA A 78 -1.38 -9.59 -9.92
CA ALA A 78 -1.62 -8.56 -10.90
C ALA A 78 -2.90 -8.86 -11.69
N LEU A 79 -3.88 -7.95 -11.63
CA LEU A 79 -5.20 -8.09 -12.25
C LEU A 79 -5.43 -6.95 -13.24
N LYS A 80 -6.13 -7.22 -14.34
CA LYS A 80 -6.37 -6.27 -15.44
C LYS A 80 -7.52 -5.32 -15.14
N ALA A 81 -8.56 -5.78 -14.46
CA ALA A 81 -9.72 -4.94 -14.18
C ALA A 81 -9.39 -3.88 -13.11
N PRO A 82 -9.67 -2.58 -13.33
CA PRO A 82 -9.43 -1.51 -12.36
C PRO A 82 -10.56 -1.46 -11.31
N LEU A 83 -10.70 -2.56 -10.56
CA LEU A 83 -11.69 -2.74 -9.49
C LEU A 83 -10.97 -3.11 -8.20
N SER A 84 -11.67 -3.21 -7.07
CA SER A 84 -11.09 -3.86 -5.88
C SER A 84 -10.57 -5.25 -6.24
N PRO A 85 -9.51 -5.78 -5.58
CA PRO A 85 -8.95 -7.08 -5.88
C PRO A 85 -9.97 -8.21 -6.01
N TYR A 86 -10.91 -8.33 -5.07
CA TYR A 86 -11.94 -9.38 -5.11
C TYR A 86 -12.78 -9.32 -6.40
N HIS A 87 -13.34 -8.15 -6.70
CA HIS A 87 -14.15 -7.94 -7.91
C HIS A 87 -13.34 -8.05 -9.21
N ALA A 88 -12.07 -7.64 -9.20
CA ALA A 88 -11.18 -7.77 -10.35
C ALA A 88 -10.91 -9.26 -10.64
N ALA A 89 -10.57 -10.05 -9.61
CA ALA A 89 -10.35 -11.48 -9.73
C ALA A 89 -11.62 -12.21 -10.19
N ALA A 90 -12.78 -11.92 -9.58
CA ALA A 90 -14.06 -12.49 -9.96
C ALA A 90 -14.41 -12.20 -11.43
N ARG A 91 -14.17 -10.98 -11.91
CA ARG A 91 -14.39 -10.59 -13.31
C ARG A 91 -13.49 -11.34 -14.29
N GLU A 92 -12.31 -11.74 -13.85
CA GLU A 92 -11.33 -12.48 -14.66
C GLU A 92 -11.46 -14.00 -14.49
N GLY A 93 -12.45 -14.49 -13.73
CA GLY A 93 -12.60 -15.92 -13.43
C GLY A 93 -11.46 -16.48 -12.58
N ALA A 94 -10.78 -15.61 -11.83
CA ALA A 94 -9.64 -15.93 -10.99
C ALA A 94 -9.98 -15.80 -9.49
N SER A 95 -9.08 -16.27 -8.64
CA SER A 95 -9.13 -16.03 -7.19
C SER A 95 -7.78 -15.47 -6.72
N VAL A 96 -7.80 -14.70 -5.62
CA VAL A 96 -6.58 -14.15 -5.01
C VAL A 96 -6.07 -15.15 -3.98
N ASP A 97 -4.87 -15.68 -4.20
CA ASP A 97 -4.21 -16.60 -3.27
C ASP A 97 -3.50 -15.82 -2.15
N ILE A 98 -4.11 -15.83 -0.96
CA ILE A 98 -3.55 -15.17 0.23
C ILE A 98 -2.26 -15.86 0.71
N GLY A 99 -2.16 -17.19 0.55
CA GLY A 99 -0.96 -17.94 0.93
C GLY A 99 0.23 -17.51 0.09
N ALA A 100 0.05 -17.42 -1.23
CA ALA A 100 1.10 -16.93 -2.14
C ALA A 100 1.54 -15.49 -1.81
N ILE A 101 0.62 -14.61 -1.41
CA ILE A 101 0.96 -13.26 -0.93
C ILE A 101 1.82 -13.34 0.34
N MET A 102 1.43 -14.14 1.33
CA MET A 102 2.15 -14.24 2.60
C MET A 102 3.53 -14.91 2.44
N ASP A 103 3.65 -15.89 1.56
CA ASP A 103 4.93 -16.53 1.23
C ASP A 103 5.89 -15.53 0.53
N ALA A 104 5.37 -14.75 -0.41
CA ALA A 104 6.14 -13.69 -1.07
C ALA A 104 6.61 -12.63 -0.06
N TYR A 105 5.71 -12.20 0.84
CA TYR A 105 6.05 -11.28 1.92
C TYR A 105 7.13 -11.86 2.84
N ALA A 106 7.00 -13.10 3.29
CA ALA A 106 7.99 -13.74 4.16
C ALA A 106 9.37 -13.81 3.51
N GLN A 107 9.44 -14.12 2.21
CA GLN A 107 10.68 -14.11 1.45
C GLN A 107 11.31 -12.72 1.37
N LEU A 108 10.56 -11.68 0.98
CA LEU A 108 11.07 -10.31 0.95
C LEU A 108 11.52 -9.86 2.34
N ARG A 109 10.71 -10.14 3.35
CA ARG A 109 11.00 -9.80 4.75
C ARG A 109 12.26 -10.49 5.28
N SER A 110 12.60 -11.67 4.79
CA SER A 110 13.85 -12.36 5.12
C SER A 110 15.08 -11.71 4.50
N ARG A 111 14.91 -10.99 3.37
CA ARG A 111 15.98 -10.33 2.63
C ARG A 111 16.26 -8.91 3.10
N HIS A 112 15.25 -8.22 3.63
CA HIS A 112 15.34 -6.81 3.99
C HIS A 112 15.18 -6.54 5.48
N GLU A 113 15.85 -5.49 5.95
CA GLU A 113 15.71 -4.99 7.31
C GLU A 113 14.34 -4.32 7.55
N VAL A 114 13.91 -3.50 6.59
CA VAL A 114 12.66 -2.74 6.65
C VAL A 114 11.73 -3.12 5.50
N MET A 115 10.45 -3.32 5.78
CA MET A 115 9.43 -3.57 4.74
C MET A 115 8.43 -2.42 4.61
N ILE A 116 8.26 -1.90 3.40
CA ILE A 116 7.16 -1.00 3.05
C ILE A 116 6.19 -1.75 2.15
N VAL A 117 4.98 -2.00 2.65
CA VAL A 117 3.93 -2.69 1.91
C VAL A 117 2.86 -1.67 1.52
N GLU A 118 2.58 -1.53 0.23
CA GLU A 118 1.53 -0.64 -0.26
C GLU A 118 0.25 -1.43 -0.56
N GLY A 119 -0.82 -1.21 0.20
CA GLY A 119 -2.13 -1.83 -0.08
C GLY A 119 -2.83 -1.25 -1.32
N ALA A 120 -3.95 -1.87 -1.73
CA ALA A 120 -4.81 -1.33 -2.77
C ALA A 120 -6.09 -0.72 -2.16
N GLY A 121 -6.39 0.53 -2.52
CA GLY A 121 -7.52 1.27 -1.93
C GLY A 121 -7.34 1.56 -0.43
N GLY A 122 -8.37 1.28 0.38
CA GLY A 122 -8.38 1.45 1.84
C GLY A 122 -8.56 0.15 2.63
N LEU A 123 -8.62 0.25 3.96
CA LEU A 123 -8.57 -0.90 4.87
C LEU A 123 -9.69 -1.94 4.65
N MET A 124 -10.91 -1.48 4.35
CA MET A 124 -12.06 -2.36 4.10
C MET A 124 -12.24 -2.73 2.62
N VAL A 125 -11.22 -2.53 1.79
CA VAL A 125 -11.25 -3.01 0.41
C VAL A 125 -11.08 -4.54 0.41
N PRO A 126 -12.00 -5.29 -0.21
CA PRO A 126 -11.95 -6.75 -0.22
C PRO A 126 -10.82 -7.26 -1.13
N VAL A 127 -9.96 -8.09 -0.54
CA VAL A 127 -8.92 -8.87 -1.22
C VAL A 127 -9.51 -10.14 -1.78
N THR A 128 -10.26 -10.86 -0.94
CA THR A 128 -11.13 -11.99 -1.29
C THR A 128 -12.54 -11.71 -0.77
N GLU A 129 -13.44 -12.70 -0.82
CA GLU A 129 -14.78 -12.58 -0.23
C GLU A 129 -14.74 -12.31 1.28
N ASN A 130 -13.76 -12.88 1.99
CA ASN A 130 -13.70 -12.87 3.46
C ASN A 130 -12.39 -12.28 4.01
N VAL A 131 -11.56 -11.68 3.16
CA VAL A 131 -10.27 -11.08 3.56
C VAL A 131 -10.20 -9.67 3.01
N TYR A 132 -9.89 -8.72 3.87
CA TYR A 132 -9.76 -7.30 3.53
C TYR A 132 -8.30 -6.84 3.58
N MET A 133 -8.02 -5.61 3.13
CA MET A 133 -6.67 -5.04 3.24
C MET A 133 -6.19 -4.95 4.69
N ALA A 134 -7.12 -4.69 5.63
CA ALA A 134 -6.83 -4.70 7.06
C ALA A 134 -6.29 -6.06 7.54
N ASP A 135 -6.89 -7.16 7.06
CA ASP A 135 -6.43 -8.51 7.38
C ASP A 135 -5.03 -8.78 6.86
N LEU A 136 -4.69 -8.34 5.65
CA LEU A 136 -3.33 -8.48 5.13
C LEU A 136 -2.32 -7.74 6.01
N ALA A 137 -2.61 -6.49 6.39
CA ALA A 137 -1.76 -5.72 7.30
C ALA A 137 -1.55 -6.45 8.63
N ARG A 138 -2.62 -7.01 9.20
CA ARG A 138 -2.60 -7.79 10.44
C ARG A 138 -1.82 -9.10 10.31
N MET A 139 -2.05 -9.87 9.24
CA MET A 139 -1.33 -11.12 8.96
C MET A 139 0.17 -10.88 8.79
N MET A 140 0.56 -9.74 8.21
CA MET A 140 1.96 -9.32 8.09
C MET A 140 2.53 -8.73 9.39
N GLY A 141 1.70 -8.46 10.40
CA GLY A 141 2.11 -7.84 11.66
C GLY A 141 2.62 -6.40 11.48
N LEU A 142 2.07 -5.66 10.51
CA LEU A 142 2.53 -4.32 10.16
C LEU A 142 1.57 -3.25 10.68
N PRO A 143 2.10 -2.16 11.29
CA PRO A 143 1.28 -1.00 11.62
C PRO A 143 0.83 -0.28 10.33
N ALA A 144 -0.33 0.37 10.39
CA ALA A 144 -0.94 1.04 9.24
C ALA A 144 -0.58 2.52 9.17
N LEU A 145 -0.22 3.00 7.97
CA LEU A 145 -0.12 4.41 7.62
C LEU A 145 -1.23 4.74 6.63
N ILE A 146 -2.15 5.64 7.01
CA ILE A 146 -3.30 5.99 6.18
C ILE A 146 -2.99 7.23 5.36
N VAL A 147 -3.04 7.12 4.04
CA VAL A 147 -2.89 8.26 3.12
C VAL A 147 -4.26 8.83 2.79
N VAL A 148 -4.42 10.13 2.97
CA VAL A 148 -5.68 10.86 2.76
C VAL A 148 -5.46 11.98 1.77
N HIS A 149 -6.38 12.14 0.81
CA HIS A 149 -6.37 13.31 -0.06
C HIS A 149 -7.07 14.49 0.63
N PRO A 150 -6.50 15.72 0.65
CA PRO A 150 -7.17 16.90 1.16
C PRO A 150 -8.34 17.34 0.28
N PHE A 151 -9.55 17.24 0.82
CA PHE A 151 -10.77 17.81 0.26
C PHE A 151 -11.80 18.11 1.37
N LEU A 152 -12.89 18.81 1.05
CA LEU A 152 -13.98 19.01 2.03
C LEU A 152 -14.59 17.66 2.39
N GLY A 153 -14.45 17.23 3.65
CA GLY A 153 -14.86 15.90 4.11
C GLY A 153 -13.68 14.93 4.34
N CYS A 154 -12.45 15.31 4.02
CA CYS A 154 -11.27 14.45 4.25
C CYS A 154 -11.02 14.15 5.73
N ILE A 155 -11.41 15.05 6.65
CA ILE A 155 -11.33 14.79 8.10
C ILE A 155 -12.22 13.62 8.49
N ASN A 156 -13.45 13.58 7.97
CA ASN A 156 -14.36 12.44 8.19
C ASN A 156 -13.75 11.15 7.64
N GLN A 157 -13.22 11.17 6.41
CA GLN A 157 -12.53 10.00 5.85
C GLN A 157 -11.33 9.55 6.69
N ALA A 158 -10.52 10.49 7.18
CA ALA A 158 -9.35 10.20 8.01
C ALA A 158 -9.76 9.54 9.33
N ILE A 159 -10.75 10.11 10.02
CA ILE A 159 -11.27 9.57 11.28
C ILE A 159 -11.91 8.20 11.05
N SER A 160 -12.78 8.04 10.05
CA SER A 160 -13.40 6.75 9.75
C SER A 160 -12.38 5.66 9.44
N ALA A 161 -11.35 5.97 8.64
CA ALA A 161 -10.29 5.02 8.34
C ALA A 161 -9.45 4.66 9.58
N ALA A 162 -9.17 5.64 10.46
CA ALA A 162 -8.48 5.40 11.73
C ALA A 162 -9.32 4.56 12.71
N THR A 163 -10.63 4.82 12.80
CA THR A 163 -11.57 4.04 13.61
C THR A 163 -11.64 2.59 13.12
N VAL A 164 -11.67 2.38 11.80
CA VAL A 164 -11.58 1.03 11.22
C VAL A 164 -10.27 0.36 11.60
N ALA A 165 -9.12 1.04 11.46
CA ALA A 165 -7.83 0.46 11.84
C ALA A 165 -7.85 -0.04 13.30
N GLN A 166 -8.37 0.78 14.22
CA GLN A 166 -8.51 0.40 15.63
C GLN A 166 -9.48 -0.77 15.83
N ALA A 167 -10.63 -0.77 15.17
CA ALA A 167 -11.63 -1.82 15.28
C ALA A 167 -11.12 -3.17 14.75
N GLU A 168 -10.28 -3.15 13.72
CA GLU A 168 -9.62 -4.33 13.14
C GLU A 168 -8.34 -4.75 13.92
N GLY A 169 -8.04 -4.09 15.03
CA GLY A 169 -6.90 -4.40 15.89
C GLY A 169 -5.54 -4.07 15.27
N LEU A 170 -5.49 -3.11 14.34
CA LEU A 170 -4.25 -2.62 13.74
C LEU A 170 -3.64 -1.48 14.55
N ASP A 171 -2.33 -1.54 14.74
CA ASP A 171 -1.56 -0.40 15.23
C ASP A 171 -1.58 0.72 14.19
N LEU A 172 -2.17 1.86 14.53
CA LEU A 172 -2.16 3.03 13.66
C LEU A 172 -0.83 3.79 13.84
N PHE A 173 0.05 3.72 12.85
CA PHE A 173 1.29 4.50 12.85
C PHE A 173 1.03 5.99 12.66
N GLY A 174 0.06 6.34 11.80
CA GLY A 174 -0.31 7.73 11.57
C GLY A 174 -1.14 7.94 10.31
N ILE A 175 -1.37 9.21 10.01
CA ILE A 175 -2.16 9.68 8.86
C ILE A 175 -1.32 10.70 8.09
N VAL A 176 -1.25 10.54 6.76
CA VAL A 176 -0.57 11.47 5.86
C VAL A 176 -1.58 12.11 4.92
N PHE A 177 -1.69 13.43 5.00
CA PHE A 177 -2.44 14.23 4.03
C PHE A 177 -1.57 14.53 2.81
N ASN A 178 -1.90 13.95 1.66
CA ASN A 178 -1.07 14.00 0.45
C ASN A 178 -1.69 14.82 -0.68
N ALA A 179 -0.84 15.48 -1.49
CA ALA A 179 -1.23 16.38 -2.58
C ALA A 179 -2.00 17.63 -2.11
N TRP A 180 -1.61 18.18 -0.95
CA TRP A 180 -2.08 19.47 -0.48
C TRP A 180 -1.76 20.59 -1.48
N LYS A 181 -2.76 21.38 -1.85
CA LYS A 181 -2.59 22.55 -2.74
C LYS A 181 -2.80 23.84 -1.97
N LYS A 182 -1.72 24.62 -1.84
CA LYS A 182 -1.75 25.97 -1.25
C LYS A 182 -2.78 26.84 -1.99
N GLY A 183 -3.65 27.52 -1.24
CA GLY A 183 -4.70 28.39 -1.78
C GLY A 183 -6.06 27.73 -2.03
N LYS A 184 -6.14 26.39 -2.09
CA LYS A 184 -7.43 25.67 -2.13
C LYS A 184 -7.97 25.38 -0.73
N TYR A 185 -7.07 25.21 0.23
CA TYR A 185 -7.38 24.99 1.64
C TYR A 185 -6.43 25.88 2.48
N PRO A 186 -6.91 26.48 3.59
CA PRO A 186 -6.05 27.24 4.49
C PRO A 186 -4.97 26.31 5.03
N ALA A 187 -3.70 26.74 4.95
CA ALA A 187 -2.62 25.95 5.50
C ALA A 187 -2.94 25.63 6.97
N PRO A 188 -2.73 24.38 7.44
CA PRO A 188 -2.88 24.09 8.85
C PRO A 188 -1.92 25.00 9.63
N ASP A 189 -2.48 25.77 10.57
CA ASP A 189 -1.71 26.52 11.56
C ASP A 189 -1.10 25.50 12.53
N PHE A 190 0.02 24.89 12.13
CA PHE A 190 0.81 24.10 13.05
C PHE A 190 1.65 25.05 13.91
N PRO A 191 1.62 24.92 15.26
CA PRO A 191 2.50 25.67 16.14
C PRO A 191 3.97 25.32 15.94
#